data_AF-A0A9D9L0C2-F1
#
_entry.id   AF-A0A9D9L0C2-F1
#
_cell.length_a   1.000
_cell.length_b   1.000
_cell.length_c   1.000
_cell.angle_alpha   90.00
_cell.angle_beta   90.00
_cell.angle_gamma   90.00
#
_symmetry.space_group_name_H-M   'P 1'
#
loop_
_entity.id
_entity.type
_entity.pdbx_description
1 polymer ?
#
loop_
_entity_poly.entity_id
_entity_poly.type
_entity_poly.pdbx_seq_one_letter_code
_entity_poly.pdbx_strand_id
1 'polypeptide(L)'
;PNNKFIFISTPELMVPQYVKDILNSHGCEYKEVSSLEETIPELDVLYMTRIQSERFTSVEEYEAQKNVYVLDRKKLNLGKSDLIVLHPLPRVDEITMDVDEDSRALYFKQTKYGVYVRMAHVLTMIENKDTVQLLKGSILNDTTCTNPRCITHSEKYLPKSFIKSGDIAECEFCDERVLL
;
A
#
# COMPACT_ATOMS: atom_id res chain seq x y z
N PRO A 1 -15.37 2.55 9.87
CA PRO A 1 -15.33 3.30 11.16
C PRO A 1 -15.17 2.28 12.30
N ASN A 2 -14.32 2.56 13.29
CA ASN A 2 -13.97 1.65 14.40
C ASN A 2 -13.12 0.42 14.02
N ASN A 3 -12.30 0.52 12.97
CA ASN A 3 -11.30 -0.51 12.70
C ASN A 3 -10.11 -0.33 13.64
N LYS A 4 -9.57 -1.45 14.14
CA LYS A 4 -8.30 -1.50 14.86
C LYS A 4 -7.25 -2.17 14.01
N PHE A 5 -6.08 -1.55 13.88
CA PHE A 5 -4.99 -2.08 13.06
C PHE A 5 -3.94 -2.75 13.94
N ILE A 6 -3.40 -3.87 13.46
CA ILE A 6 -2.32 -4.58 14.14
C ILE A 6 -1.21 -4.81 13.13
N PHE A 7 -0.10 -4.12 13.33
CA PHE A 7 1.07 -4.22 12.47
C PHE A 7 2.00 -5.30 13.02
N ILE A 8 2.09 -6.41 12.30
CA ILE A 8 2.92 -7.56 12.65
C ILE A 8 4.18 -7.50 11.80
N SER A 9 5.29 -7.06 12.39
CA SER A 9 6.55 -6.89 11.68
C SER A 9 7.74 -6.96 12.64
N THR A 10 8.92 -7.23 12.08
CA THR A 10 10.18 -7.02 12.78
C THR A 10 10.49 -5.52 12.88
N PRO A 11 11.40 -5.10 13.80
CA PRO A 11 11.79 -3.70 13.93
C PRO A 11 12.28 -3.08 12.61
N GLU A 12 12.92 -3.87 11.75
CA GLU A 12 13.45 -3.42 10.46
C GLU A 12 12.36 -3.16 9.42
N LEU A 13 11.15 -3.71 9.62
CA LEU A 13 10.02 -3.66 8.67
C LEU A 13 8.80 -2.94 9.25
N MET A 14 8.98 -2.13 10.29
CA MET A 14 7.90 -1.34 10.89
C MET A 14 7.26 -0.40 9.87
N VAL A 15 5.97 -0.12 10.07
CA VAL A 15 5.25 0.84 9.23
C VAL A 15 5.87 2.25 9.36
N PRO A 16 6.01 2.99 8.25
CA PRO A 16 6.59 4.33 8.28
C PRO A 16 5.83 5.29 9.19
N GLN A 17 6.54 6.28 9.77
CA GLN A 17 5.95 7.24 10.71
C GLN A 17 4.76 8.02 10.11
N TYR A 18 4.83 8.43 8.84
CA TYR A 18 3.75 9.18 8.21
C TYR A 18 2.42 8.41 8.19
N VAL A 19 2.46 7.07 8.12
CA VAL A 19 1.26 6.22 8.18
C VAL A 19 0.65 6.30 9.57
N LYS A 20 1.49 6.24 10.62
CA LYS A 20 1.06 6.37 12.02
C LYS A 20 0.44 7.74 12.27
N ASP A 21 1.01 8.80 11.72
CA ASP A 21 0.48 10.16 11.85
C ASP A 21 -0.90 10.31 11.20
N ILE A 22 -1.12 9.66 10.04
CA ILE A 22 -2.43 9.58 9.40
C ILE A 22 -3.42 8.82 10.30
N LEU A 23 -3.04 7.68 10.89
CA LEU A 23 -3.92 6.92 11.78
C LEU A 23 -4.29 7.74 13.02
N ASN A 24 -3.31 8.41 13.64
CA ASN A 24 -3.51 9.25 14.82
C ASN A 24 -4.44 10.43 14.53
N SER A 25 -4.24 11.14 13.40
CA SER A 25 -5.09 12.28 13.02
C SER A 25 -6.54 11.89 12.73
N HIS A 26 -6.80 10.63 12.39
CA HIS A 26 -8.14 10.08 12.17
C HIS A 26 -8.70 9.32 13.38
N GLY A 27 -7.98 9.28 14.51
CA GLY A 27 -8.40 8.56 15.72
C GLY A 27 -8.50 7.05 15.53
N CYS A 28 -7.73 6.48 14.60
CA CYS A 28 -7.68 5.04 14.36
C CYS A 28 -6.79 4.35 15.40
N GLU A 29 -7.33 3.37 16.12
CA GLU A 29 -6.54 2.55 17.04
C GLU A 29 -5.58 1.63 16.27
N TYR A 30 -4.32 1.56 16.71
CA TYR A 30 -3.38 0.57 16.21
C TYR A 30 -2.42 0.06 17.29
N LYS A 31 -1.83 -1.11 17.07
CA LYS A 31 -0.69 -1.62 17.85
C LYS A 31 0.37 -2.25 16.92
N GLU A 32 1.62 -2.22 17.37
CA GLU A 32 2.75 -2.87 16.71
C GLU A 32 3.14 -4.09 17.54
N VAL A 33 3.27 -5.25 16.91
CA VAL A 33 3.59 -6.52 17.55
C VAL A 33 4.58 -7.30 16.69
N SER A 34 5.34 -8.21 17.31
CA SER A 34 6.36 -8.99 16.61
C SER A 34 5.93 -10.43 16.30
N SER A 35 4.87 -10.93 16.92
CA SER A 35 4.45 -12.34 16.82
C SER A 35 3.13 -12.50 16.06
N LEU A 36 3.17 -13.22 14.94
CA LEU A 36 1.97 -13.61 14.20
C LEU A 36 1.12 -14.60 15.02
N GLU A 37 1.77 -15.56 15.67
CA GLU A 37 1.11 -16.66 16.38
C GLU A 37 0.29 -16.18 17.59
N GLU A 38 0.84 -15.22 18.35
CA GLU A 38 0.14 -14.65 19.52
C GLU A 38 -1.03 -13.74 19.12
N THR A 39 -0.96 -13.16 17.91
CA THR A 39 -1.90 -12.15 17.44
C THR A 39 -3.02 -12.75 16.60
N ILE A 40 -2.80 -13.85 15.89
CA ILE A 40 -3.81 -14.44 15.00
C ILE A 40 -5.19 -14.72 15.65
N PRO A 41 -5.32 -15.05 16.95
CA PRO A 41 -6.62 -15.31 17.57
C PRO A 41 -7.55 -14.09 17.66
N GLU A 42 -7.01 -12.86 17.66
CA GLU A 42 -7.80 -11.62 17.75
C GLU A 42 -8.18 -11.03 16.39
N LEU A 43 -7.60 -11.52 15.29
CA LEU A 43 -7.80 -10.96 13.95
C LEU A 43 -9.14 -11.38 13.35
N ASP A 44 -9.80 -10.44 12.68
CA ASP A 44 -10.93 -10.73 11.76
C ASP A 44 -10.45 -10.85 10.31
N VAL A 45 -9.39 -10.08 9.96
CA VAL A 45 -8.75 -10.11 8.65
C VAL A 45 -7.23 -10.15 8.84
N LEU A 46 -6.58 -11.14 8.25
CA LEU A 46 -5.12 -11.25 8.15
C LEU A 46 -4.71 -10.90 6.72
N TYR A 47 -4.17 -9.69 6.53
CA TYR A 47 -3.63 -9.25 5.25
C TYR A 47 -2.11 -9.47 5.22
N MET A 48 -1.67 -10.51 4.52
CA MET A 48 -0.26 -10.84 4.42
C MET A 48 0.39 -10.16 3.22
N THR A 49 1.70 -9.92 3.31
CA THR A 49 2.50 -9.32 2.24
C THR A 49 3.79 -10.09 2.05
N ARG A 50 4.27 -10.13 0.81
CA ARG A 50 5.60 -10.63 0.48
C ARG A 50 6.68 -9.77 1.11
N ILE A 51 7.74 -10.40 1.62
CA ILE A 51 8.99 -9.70 1.97
C ILE A 51 9.68 -9.27 0.68
N GLN A 52 9.79 -7.96 0.48
CA GLN A 52 10.35 -7.36 -0.74
C GLN A 52 11.88 -7.35 -0.64
N SER A 53 12.54 -8.34 -1.25
CA SER A 53 14.01 -8.44 -1.28
C SER A 53 14.67 -7.18 -1.83
N GLU A 54 13.99 -6.49 -2.74
CA GLU A 54 14.44 -5.23 -3.34
C GLU A 54 14.57 -4.05 -2.35
N ARG A 55 14.10 -4.18 -1.10
CA ARG A 55 14.20 -3.13 -0.07
C ARG A 55 15.37 -3.30 0.87
N PHE A 56 16.09 -4.42 0.81
CA PHE A 56 17.21 -4.70 1.70
C PHE A 56 18.54 -4.25 1.11
N THR A 57 19.42 -3.77 1.97
CA THR A 57 20.78 -3.34 1.61
C THR A 57 21.73 -4.51 1.40
N SER A 58 21.43 -5.66 2.00
CA SER A 58 22.22 -6.89 1.88
C SER A 58 21.34 -8.13 1.75
N VAL A 59 21.90 -9.21 1.20
CA VAL A 59 21.20 -10.50 1.07
C VAL A 59 21.01 -11.14 2.44
N GLU A 60 21.97 -10.94 3.34
CA GLU A 60 21.96 -11.47 4.71
C GLU A 60 20.80 -10.91 5.53
N GLU A 61 20.53 -9.60 5.43
CA GLU A 61 19.36 -8.97 6.06
C GLU A 61 18.05 -9.53 5.52
N TYR A 62 17.97 -9.77 4.21
CA TYR A 62 16.78 -10.37 3.60
C TYR A 62 16.55 -11.80 4.09
N GLU A 63 17.58 -12.65 4.07
CA GLU A 63 17.46 -14.06 4.50
C GLU A 63 17.12 -14.18 5.99
N ALA A 64 17.57 -13.25 6.83
CA ALA A 64 17.18 -13.18 8.24
C ALA A 64 15.67 -12.92 8.43
N GLN A 65 15.02 -12.27 7.46
CA GLN A 65 13.61 -11.87 7.55
C GLN A 65 12.68 -12.83 6.79
N LYS A 66 13.15 -13.44 5.69
CA LYS A 66 12.38 -14.19 4.69
C LYS A 66 11.42 -15.26 5.25
N ASN A 67 11.74 -15.85 6.42
CA ASN A 67 10.97 -16.94 7.01
C ASN A 67 10.40 -16.63 8.41
N VAL A 68 10.48 -15.37 8.86
CA VAL A 68 9.99 -14.99 10.19
C VAL A 68 8.46 -15.11 10.27
N TYR A 69 7.76 -14.74 9.19
CA TYR A 69 6.29 -14.68 9.14
C TYR A 69 5.72 -15.65 8.11
N VAL A 70 5.77 -16.95 8.43
CA VAL A 70 5.16 -18.01 7.61
C VAL A 70 3.82 -18.43 8.22
N LEU A 71 2.75 -18.25 7.46
CA LEU A 71 1.43 -18.77 7.79
C LEU A 71 1.27 -20.20 7.28
N ASP A 72 1.09 -21.12 8.22
CA ASP A 72 0.79 -22.53 7.95
C ASP A 72 -0.59 -22.92 8.52
N ARG A 73 -1.02 -24.15 8.25
CA ARG A 73 -2.28 -24.70 8.79
C ARG A 73 -2.37 -24.61 10.31
N LYS A 74 -1.28 -24.91 11.02
CA LYS A 74 -1.28 -24.94 12.49
C LYS A 74 -1.52 -23.55 13.05
N LYS A 75 -0.82 -22.54 12.53
CA LYS A 75 -1.02 -21.14 12.92
C LYS A 75 -2.42 -20.66 12.56
N LEU A 76 -2.93 -20.99 11.37
CA LEU A 76 -4.28 -20.57 10.98
C LEU A 76 -5.37 -21.19 11.88
N ASN A 77 -5.14 -22.38 12.44
CA ASN A 77 -6.07 -23.00 13.39
C ASN A 77 -6.16 -22.28 14.75
N LEU A 78 -5.21 -21.40 15.07
CA LEU A 78 -5.29 -20.55 16.27
C LEU A 78 -6.19 -19.33 16.04
N GLY A 79 -6.41 -18.95 14.78
CA GLY A 79 -7.29 -17.84 14.39
C GLY A 79 -8.78 -18.18 14.52
N LYS A 80 -9.61 -17.14 14.43
CA LYS A 80 -11.08 -17.30 14.44
C LYS A 80 -11.55 -18.21 13.29
N SER A 81 -12.70 -18.87 13.49
CA SER A 81 -13.29 -19.75 12.47
C SER A 81 -13.75 -19.00 11.22
N ASP A 82 -14.00 -17.70 11.33
CA ASP A 82 -14.41 -16.78 10.26
C ASP A 82 -13.32 -15.78 9.85
N LEU A 83 -12.08 -15.93 10.35
CA LEU A 83 -10.92 -15.14 9.96
C LEU A 83 -10.77 -15.14 8.43
N ILE A 84 -10.59 -13.97 7.82
CA ILE A 84 -10.32 -13.86 6.38
C ILE A 84 -8.81 -13.69 6.15
N VAL A 85 -8.21 -14.52 5.29
CA VAL A 85 -6.81 -14.37 4.87
C VAL A 85 -6.75 -13.76 3.47
N LEU A 86 -6.06 -12.63 3.35
CA LEU A 86 -5.83 -11.88 2.11
C LEU A 86 -4.34 -11.77 1.81
N HIS A 87 -4.01 -11.61 0.53
CA HIS A 87 -2.65 -11.47 0.05
C HIS A 87 -2.66 -10.80 -1.34
N PRO A 88 -1.84 -9.78 -1.60
CA PRO A 88 -1.83 -9.08 -2.89
C PRO A 88 -1.30 -9.91 -4.06
N LEU A 89 -0.52 -10.96 -3.75
CA LEU A 89 0.20 -11.84 -4.70
C LEU A 89 1.29 -11.09 -5.52
N PRO A 90 2.26 -11.82 -6.12
CA PRO A 90 2.55 -13.24 -5.92
C PRO A 90 3.05 -13.52 -4.50
N ARG A 91 2.71 -14.70 -3.97
CA ARG A 91 3.35 -15.21 -2.75
C ARG A 91 4.61 -15.99 -3.09
N VAL A 92 5.56 -16.06 -2.16
CA VAL A 92 6.77 -16.88 -2.29
C VAL A 92 6.70 -18.03 -1.30
N ASP A 93 6.99 -17.75 -0.02
CA ASP A 93 7.10 -18.76 1.04
C ASP A 93 6.28 -18.37 2.29
N GLU A 94 5.74 -17.14 2.33
CA GLU A 94 5.03 -16.56 3.47
C GLU A 94 3.68 -17.22 3.78
N ILE A 95 3.09 -17.95 2.83
CA ILE A 95 1.86 -18.75 3.01
C ILE A 95 2.08 -20.13 2.39
N THR A 96 1.99 -21.18 3.20
CA THR A 96 2.18 -22.56 2.73
C THR A 96 0.99 -23.04 1.89
N MET A 97 1.23 -23.98 0.97
CA MET A 97 0.21 -24.47 0.02
C MET A 97 -0.98 -25.17 0.68
N ASP A 98 -0.79 -25.78 1.85
CA ASP A 98 -1.88 -26.43 2.61
C ASP A 98 -2.90 -25.42 3.18
N VAL A 99 -2.61 -24.12 3.13
CA VAL A 99 -3.56 -23.05 3.49
C VAL A 99 -4.58 -22.81 2.38
N ASP A 100 -4.28 -23.15 1.13
CA ASP A 100 -5.13 -22.87 -0.05
C ASP A 100 -6.49 -23.53 0.05
N GLU A 101 -6.55 -24.72 0.64
CA GLU A 101 -7.77 -25.51 0.80
C GLU A 101 -8.66 -25.00 1.96
N ASP A 102 -8.21 -24.01 2.74
CA ASP A 102 -9.06 -23.40 3.77
C ASP A 102 -10.09 -22.45 3.16
N SER A 103 -11.34 -22.60 3.59
CA SER A 103 -12.41 -21.67 3.23
C SER A 103 -12.12 -20.20 3.57
N ARG A 104 -11.25 -19.95 4.56
CA ARG A 104 -10.78 -18.63 5.01
C ARG A 104 -9.74 -17.99 4.07
N ALA A 105 -9.07 -18.78 3.24
CA ALA A 105 -8.06 -18.30 2.30
C ALA A 105 -8.73 -17.66 1.06
N LEU A 106 -8.83 -16.33 1.06
CA LEU A 106 -9.59 -15.60 0.03
C LEU A 106 -8.72 -14.86 -0.99
N TYR A 107 -7.40 -14.95 -0.93
CA TYR A 107 -6.49 -14.22 -1.82
C TYR A 107 -6.69 -14.51 -3.33
N PHE A 108 -7.11 -15.72 -3.73
CA PHE A 108 -7.49 -15.96 -5.13
C PHE A 108 -8.83 -15.31 -5.52
N LYS A 109 -9.82 -15.30 -4.62
CA LYS A 109 -11.07 -14.58 -4.83
C LYS A 109 -10.82 -13.06 -4.88
N GLN A 110 -9.94 -12.55 -4.04
CA GLN A 110 -9.47 -11.16 -4.05
C GLN A 110 -8.93 -10.77 -5.43
N THR A 111 -8.07 -11.59 -6.06
CA THR A 111 -7.57 -11.32 -7.42
C THR A 111 -8.70 -11.23 -8.44
N LYS A 112 -9.67 -12.15 -8.38
CA LYS A 112 -10.86 -12.11 -9.25
C LYS A 112 -11.67 -10.83 -9.02
N TYR A 113 -11.88 -10.43 -7.77
CA TYR A 113 -12.60 -9.19 -7.45
C TYR A 113 -11.89 -7.94 -7.96
N GLY A 114 -10.55 -7.97 -8.04
CA GLY A 114 -9.77 -6.91 -8.68
C GLY A 114 -10.13 -6.67 -10.15
N VAL A 115 -10.64 -7.66 -10.89
CA VAL A 115 -11.15 -7.47 -12.26
C VAL A 115 -12.41 -6.61 -12.25
N TYR A 116 -13.39 -6.96 -11.40
CA TYR A 116 -14.65 -6.25 -11.32
C TYR A 116 -14.51 -4.82 -10.81
N VAL A 117 -13.64 -4.60 -9.80
CA VAL A 117 -13.34 -3.25 -9.30
C VAL A 117 -12.74 -2.38 -10.40
N ARG A 118 -11.81 -2.92 -11.21
CA ARG A 118 -11.23 -2.18 -12.35
C ARG A 118 -12.25 -1.90 -13.45
N MET A 119 -13.11 -2.86 -13.78
CA MET A 119 -14.19 -2.63 -14.74
C MET A 119 -15.12 -1.51 -14.28
N ALA A 120 -15.57 -1.54 -13.02
CA ALA A 120 -16.41 -0.50 -12.44
C ALA A 120 -15.71 0.87 -12.45
N HIS A 121 -14.43 0.92 -12.09
CA HIS A 121 -13.65 2.15 -12.10
C HIS A 121 -13.51 2.75 -13.51
N VAL A 122 -13.16 1.95 -14.51
CA VAL A 122 -13.04 2.39 -15.91
C VAL A 122 -14.38 2.88 -16.45
N LEU A 123 -15.47 2.14 -16.21
CA LEU A 123 -16.81 2.56 -16.63
C LEU A 123 -17.20 3.89 -15.99
N THR A 124 -16.97 4.04 -14.68
CA THR A 124 -17.27 5.28 -13.94
C THR A 124 -16.49 6.48 -14.51
N MET A 125 -15.24 6.29 -14.93
CA MET A 125 -14.43 7.35 -15.52
C MET A 125 -14.87 7.74 -16.93
N ILE A 126 -15.38 6.78 -17.71
CA ILE A 126 -15.89 7.03 -19.06
C ILE A 126 -17.30 7.66 -19.02
N GLU A 127 -18.14 7.24 -18.08
CA GLU A 127 -19.54 7.68 -17.96
C GLU A 127 -19.68 9.03 -17.24
N ASN A 128 -18.72 9.40 -16.39
CA ASN A 128 -18.68 10.74 -15.80
C ASN A 128 -18.47 11.78 -16.91
N LYS A 129 -19.56 12.48 -17.25
CA LYS A 129 -19.55 13.61 -18.20
C LYS A 129 -19.06 14.91 -17.55
N ASP A 130 -18.89 14.91 -16.23
CA ASP A 130 -18.28 16.04 -15.54
C ASP A 130 -16.80 16.07 -15.90
N THR A 131 -16.36 17.18 -16.49
CA THR A 131 -14.93 17.47 -16.66
C THR A 131 -14.28 17.51 -15.27
N VAL A 132 -13.64 16.41 -14.88
CA VAL A 132 -12.80 16.40 -13.69
C VAL A 132 -11.63 17.34 -13.96
N GLN A 133 -11.53 18.39 -13.16
CA GLN A 133 -10.34 19.23 -13.17
C GLN A 133 -9.18 18.44 -12.56
N LEU A 134 -8.36 17.83 -13.44
CA LEU A 134 -7.23 17.00 -13.06
C LEU A 134 -6.10 17.79 -12.39
N LEU A 135 -5.91 19.04 -12.83
CA LEU A 135 -4.87 19.94 -12.35
C LEU A 135 -5.53 21.15 -11.69
N LYS A 136 -5.21 21.38 -10.43
CA LYS A 136 -5.76 22.44 -9.56
C LYS A 136 -4.83 23.66 -9.48
N GLY A 137 -3.57 23.49 -9.87
CA GLY A 137 -2.54 24.51 -9.86
C GLY A 137 -2.63 25.49 -11.03
N SER A 138 -1.61 26.35 -11.10
CA SER A 138 -1.43 27.33 -12.16
C SER A 138 -0.31 26.91 -13.11
N ILE A 139 -0.43 27.22 -14.40
CA ILE A 139 0.61 26.95 -15.39
C ILE A 139 1.74 27.98 -15.26
N LEU A 140 2.96 27.50 -14.99
CA LEU A 140 4.17 28.30 -14.92
C LEU A 140 5.10 27.92 -16.06
N ASN A 141 4.97 28.61 -17.20
CA ASN A 141 5.72 28.28 -18.42
C ASN A 141 7.24 28.41 -18.25
N ASP A 142 7.68 29.39 -17.46
CA ASP A 142 9.10 29.69 -17.24
C ASP A 142 9.75 28.83 -16.14
N THR A 143 8.94 28.10 -15.37
CA THR A 143 9.41 27.20 -14.32
C THR A 143 9.50 25.78 -14.86
N THR A 144 10.58 25.07 -14.55
CA THR A 144 10.71 23.63 -14.87
C THR A 144 10.87 22.86 -13.58
N CYS A 145 10.23 21.70 -13.48
CA CYS A 145 10.38 20.81 -12.33
C CYS A 145 11.88 20.45 -12.12
N THR A 146 12.33 20.45 -10.88
CA THR A 146 13.72 20.11 -10.52
C THR A 146 13.95 18.61 -10.41
N ASN A 147 12.89 17.82 -10.21
CA ASN A 147 12.96 16.36 -10.18
C ASN A 147 13.22 15.80 -11.60
N PRO A 148 14.41 15.25 -11.88
CA PRO A 148 14.78 14.79 -13.23
C PRO A 148 13.94 13.60 -13.72
N ARG A 149 13.22 12.92 -12.82
CA ARG A 149 12.30 11.81 -13.15
C ARG A 149 10.86 12.28 -13.36
N CYS A 150 10.57 13.57 -13.25
CA CYS A 150 9.23 14.07 -13.48
C CYS A 150 8.83 13.89 -14.96
N ILE A 151 7.60 13.43 -15.17
CA ILE A 151 7.04 13.15 -16.50
C ILE A 151 7.04 14.39 -17.41
N THR A 152 7.01 15.61 -16.85
CA THR A 152 7.09 16.86 -17.62
C THR A 152 8.42 17.02 -18.36
N HIS A 153 9.47 16.27 -17.99
CA HIS A 153 10.73 16.26 -18.75
C HIS A 153 10.63 15.45 -20.04
N SER A 154 9.92 14.32 -20.03
CA SER A 154 9.73 13.45 -21.19
C SER A 154 8.55 13.87 -22.07
N GLU A 155 7.41 14.19 -21.47
CA GLU A 155 6.15 14.45 -22.17
C GLU A 155 5.92 15.97 -22.33
N LYS A 156 6.42 16.54 -23.43
CA LYS A 156 6.43 18.00 -23.66
C LYS A 156 5.04 18.64 -23.86
N TYR A 157 4.02 17.84 -24.14
CA TYR A 157 2.65 18.34 -24.28
C TYR A 157 1.96 18.59 -22.93
N LEU A 158 2.52 18.08 -21.83
CA LEU A 158 1.95 18.27 -20.50
C LEU A 158 2.13 19.73 -20.05
N PRO A 159 1.09 20.35 -19.45
CA PRO A 159 1.21 21.68 -18.89
C PRO A 159 2.18 21.67 -17.70
N LYS A 160 2.97 22.74 -17.55
CA LYS A 160 3.84 22.91 -16.39
C LYS A 160 3.03 23.44 -15.19
N SER A 161 2.20 22.59 -14.62
CA SER A 161 1.25 22.96 -13.57
C SER A 161 1.82 22.84 -12.16
N PHE A 162 1.66 23.90 -11.36
CA PHE A 162 2.17 23.98 -10.00
C PHE A 162 1.15 24.58 -9.03
N ILE A 163 1.07 24.01 -7.82
CA ILE A 163 0.35 24.59 -6.68
C ILE A 163 1.29 25.54 -5.94
N LYS A 164 0.90 26.82 -5.82
CA LYS A 164 1.70 27.83 -5.14
C LYS A 164 1.35 27.94 -3.65
N SER A 165 2.36 28.04 -2.81
CA SER A 165 2.25 28.37 -1.39
C SER A 165 3.39 29.31 -1.01
N GLY A 166 3.13 30.63 -1.08
CA GLY A 166 4.17 31.66 -0.93
C GLY A 166 5.20 31.58 -2.06
N ASP A 167 6.47 31.53 -1.71
CA ASP A 167 7.61 31.43 -2.64
C ASP A 167 7.92 29.98 -3.07
N ILE A 168 7.06 29.03 -2.70
CA ILE A 168 7.21 27.61 -3.06
C ILE A 168 6.13 27.23 -4.09
N ALA A 169 6.56 26.56 -5.15
CA ALA A 169 5.71 25.92 -6.14
C ALA A 169 5.87 24.40 -6.07
N GLU A 170 4.79 23.67 -5.83
CA GLU A 170 4.74 22.21 -5.80
C GLU A 170 4.23 21.67 -7.14
N CYS A 171 5.00 20.81 -7.81
CA CYS A 171 4.66 20.25 -9.12
C CYS A 171 3.52 19.22 -9.00
N GLU A 172 2.41 19.42 -9.71
CA GLU A 172 1.23 18.54 -9.61
C GLU A 172 1.41 17.13 -10.20
N PHE A 173 2.55 16.83 -10.82
CA PHE A 173 2.85 15.52 -11.40
C PHE A 173 3.75 14.63 -10.52
N CYS A 174 4.56 15.23 -9.65
CA CYS A 174 5.56 14.49 -8.87
C CYS A 174 5.80 15.05 -7.46
N ASP A 175 5.01 16.03 -7.05
CA ASP A 175 5.04 16.68 -5.73
C ASP A 175 6.38 17.37 -5.38
N GLU A 176 7.27 17.54 -6.36
CA GLU A 176 8.54 18.23 -6.19
C GLU A 176 8.32 19.72 -5.91
N ARG A 177 9.02 20.24 -4.89
CA ARG A 177 8.94 21.65 -4.49
C ARG A 177 10.07 22.46 -5.09
N VAL A 178 9.71 23.51 -5.79
CA VAL A 178 10.61 24.46 -6.43
C VAL A 178 10.44 25.82 -5.76
N LEU A 179 11.56 26.48 -5.45
CA LEU A 179 11.55 27.88 -5.04
C LEU A 179 11.35 28.76 -6.28
N LEU A 180 10.36 29.65 -6.23
CA LEU A 180 10.02 30.58 -7.31
C LEU A 180 10.93 31.81 -7.32
#